data_AF-A0A0G1VCY9-F1
#
_entry.id   AF-A0A0G1VCY9-F1
#
_cell.length_a   1.000
_cell.length_b   1.000
_cell.length_c   1.000
_cell.angle_alpha   90.00
_cell.angle_beta   90.00
_cell.angle_gamma   90.00
#
_symmetry.space_group_name_H-M   'P 1'
#
loop_
_entity.id
_entity.type
_entity.pdbx_description
1 polymer ?
#
loop_
_entity_poly.entity_id
_entity_poly.type
_entity_poly.pdbx_seq_one_letter_code
_entity_poly.pdbx_strand_id
1 'polypeptide(L)'
;MTSGQTVDGSDSISGTDAGRVIAVATSGTLAYATDPSSPSLKWAQAGSADNTMAVFRFNATNEDIRIDKIGLQMATSTLSSATMASNSPSDLSKVTVWDGATKVGEAVFSSTDYATATLNLASAVVVPKNGQKLLTVKADVAGIYTSGPARPGHLVLVNYDASSSSNCAGGVNTSCQRGAVGVGMSSGVAVGSGGSDSATNGARIARAVPAVVKVALASTKFSNTTGQSLYRFKVSAPAGTNGVSLYKFGFNIATNTSSVTELPDVDGGGVDPTFSSDFRVTNIKLYCYSDSGFSVPSCGSWDNSGLLNQGGFGVMTGNAADVGPTATSTDTDDLVNQDDPDLDFDVFFNPVDSTLGSTQEAIRVPAGETRYFVLKADITGASSTPTIAVKMNGDATLAGLNNSVEEGLVDGDLLDYTTNGDNWNTGRYVFATAASQVDAWDDDQFIWSGNSTNTTQDVADYDWFNGYQVPGLSNTDIGESETLTLQ
;
A
#
# COMPACT_ATOMS: atom_id res chain seq x y z
N MET A 1 -32.99 32.14 -10.84
CA MET A 1 -33.86 33.18 -10.25
C MET A 1 -33.01 34.02 -9.32
N THR A 2 -32.61 35.21 -9.76
CA THR A 2 -31.98 36.23 -8.92
C THR A 2 -33.04 36.79 -7.96
N SER A 3 -32.66 37.01 -6.70
CA SER A 3 -33.55 37.51 -5.64
C SER A 3 -34.08 38.91 -5.98
N GLY A 4 -35.41 39.10 -5.93
CA GLY A 4 -36.03 40.44 -5.99
C GLY A 4 -37.23 40.65 -6.92
N GLN A 5 -37.75 39.63 -7.62
CA GLN A 5 -38.98 39.79 -8.41
C GLN A 5 -40.22 39.50 -7.55
N THR A 6 -41.04 40.51 -7.31
CA THR A 6 -42.43 40.33 -6.86
C THR A 6 -43.23 39.71 -8.00
N VAL A 7 -43.98 38.64 -7.71
CA VAL A 7 -44.94 38.10 -8.68
C VAL A 7 -46.08 39.11 -8.78
N ASP A 8 -46.08 39.90 -9.86
CA ASP A 8 -47.20 40.77 -10.20
C ASP A 8 -48.38 39.92 -10.65
N GLY A 9 -49.50 40.02 -9.94
CA GLY A 9 -50.70 39.22 -10.14
C GLY A 9 -51.60 39.72 -11.26
N SER A 10 -51.05 40.37 -12.29
CA SER A 10 -51.81 40.85 -13.44
C SER A 10 -51.37 40.15 -14.73
N ASP A 11 -51.69 38.86 -14.86
CA ASP A 11 -51.64 38.16 -16.16
C ASP A 11 -53.09 37.89 -16.60
N SER A 12 -53.53 38.56 -17.67
CA SER A 12 -54.87 38.39 -18.22
C SER A 12 -54.94 37.09 -19.01
N ILE A 13 -55.64 36.09 -18.47
CA ILE A 13 -55.89 34.80 -19.15
C ILE A 13 -56.91 35.03 -20.28
N SER A 14 -56.47 34.92 -21.54
CA SER A 14 -57.37 34.76 -22.68
C SER A 14 -57.74 33.27 -22.83
N GLY A 15 -59.02 33.00 -23.14
CA GLY A 15 -59.71 31.73 -22.91
C GLY A 15 -59.27 30.47 -23.67
N THR A 16 -57.99 30.33 -24.05
CA THR A 16 -57.41 29.11 -24.63
C THR A 16 -56.02 28.74 -24.07
N ASP A 17 -55.45 29.49 -23.12
CA ASP A 17 -54.22 29.07 -22.46
C ASP A 17 -54.53 28.05 -21.35
N ALA A 18 -53.88 26.89 -21.38
CA ALA A 18 -54.01 25.83 -20.37
C ALA A 18 -53.43 26.21 -18.97
N GLY A 19 -53.25 27.51 -18.70
CA GLY A 19 -52.59 28.03 -17.51
C GLY A 19 -51.08 27.76 -17.48
N ARG A 20 -50.33 28.53 -16.68
CA ARG A 20 -48.94 28.19 -16.36
C ARG A 20 -48.94 27.16 -15.23
N VAL A 21 -48.28 26.02 -15.41
CA VAL A 21 -48.09 25.04 -14.34
C VAL A 21 -47.01 25.57 -13.39
N ILE A 22 -47.40 25.95 -12.17
CA ILE A 22 -46.47 26.23 -11.07
C ILE A 22 -46.16 24.89 -10.39
N ALA A 23 -44.98 24.33 -10.65
CA ALA A 23 -44.50 23.18 -9.92
C ALA A 23 -43.92 23.62 -8.57
N VAL A 24 -44.60 23.26 -7.47
CA VAL A 24 -44.07 23.43 -6.11
C VAL A 24 -43.29 22.17 -5.75
N ALA A 25 -41.98 22.28 -5.57
CA ALA A 25 -41.20 21.19 -5.00
C ALA A 25 -41.60 21.02 -3.54
N THR A 26 -42.22 19.88 -3.21
CA THR A 26 -42.76 19.60 -1.87
C THR A 26 -41.69 19.12 -0.88
N SER A 27 -40.47 18.83 -1.36
CA SER A 27 -39.31 18.44 -0.55
C SER A 27 -37.98 18.68 -1.27
N GLY A 28 -36.89 18.63 -0.52
CA GLY A 28 -35.54 18.52 -1.05
C GLY A 28 -35.19 17.13 -1.58
N THR A 29 -34.02 17.06 -2.20
CA THR A 29 -33.36 15.81 -2.59
C THR A 29 -32.01 15.70 -1.92
N LEU A 30 -31.54 14.46 -1.72
CA LEU A 30 -30.22 14.14 -1.23
C LEU A 30 -29.55 13.21 -2.24
N ALA A 31 -28.33 13.53 -2.66
CA ALA A 31 -27.55 12.71 -3.56
C ALA A 31 -26.20 12.36 -2.93
N TYR A 32 -25.72 11.15 -3.21
CA TYR A 32 -24.44 10.62 -2.76
C TYR A 32 -23.45 10.49 -3.92
N ALA A 33 -22.15 10.68 -3.62
CA ALA A 33 -21.04 10.23 -4.44
C ALA A 33 -19.82 9.92 -3.56
N THR A 34 -18.95 9.01 -3.99
CA THR A 34 -17.58 8.90 -3.46
C THR A 34 -16.81 10.16 -3.84
N ASP A 35 -16.18 10.81 -2.86
CA ASP A 35 -15.37 12.00 -3.12
C ASP A 35 -13.96 11.61 -3.60
N PRO A 36 -13.36 12.33 -4.57
CA PRO A 36 -11.99 12.06 -5.02
C PRO A 36 -10.91 12.20 -3.95
N SER A 37 -11.19 12.86 -2.82
CA SER A 37 -10.30 12.88 -1.65
C SER A 37 -10.31 11.58 -0.84
N SER A 38 -11.13 10.59 -1.23
CA SER A 38 -11.04 9.23 -0.69
C SER A 38 -9.62 8.68 -0.92
N PRO A 39 -9.04 7.98 0.07
CA PRO A 39 -7.68 7.51 -0.05
C PRO A 39 -7.54 6.47 -1.18
N SER A 40 -6.36 6.44 -1.80
CA SER A 40 -5.91 5.27 -2.55
C SER A 40 -5.84 4.06 -1.62
N LEU A 41 -5.68 2.86 -2.20
CA LEU A 41 -5.33 1.70 -1.41
C LEU A 41 -4.07 2.01 -0.58
N LYS A 42 -3.99 1.44 0.61
CA LYS A 42 -2.87 1.59 1.54
C LYS A 42 -2.81 0.41 2.51
N TRP A 43 -1.73 0.36 3.28
CA TRP A 43 -1.67 -0.46 4.48
C TRP A 43 -2.33 0.22 5.69
N ALA A 44 -2.95 -0.59 6.55
CA ALA A 44 -3.41 -0.21 7.88
C ALA A 44 -2.86 -1.22 8.90
N GLN A 45 -2.30 -0.69 10.00
CA GLN A 45 -1.72 -1.54 11.03
C GLN A 45 -2.80 -2.14 11.92
N ALA A 46 -2.68 -3.42 12.27
CA ALA A 46 -3.60 -4.06 13.19
C ALA A 46 -3.64 -3.37 14.57
N GLY A 47 -4.84 -3.28 15.15
CA GLY A 47 -5.07 -2.59 16.42
C GLY A 47 -4.99 -1.07 16.35
N SER A 48 -4.77 -0.48 15.16
CA SER A 48 -4.80 0.98 14.99
C SER A 48 -6.24 1.50 14.86
N ALA A 49 -6.47 2.68 15.41
CA ALA A 49 -7.76 3.36 15.37
C ALA A 49 -7.81 4.43 14.27
N ASP A 50 -9.02 4.84 13.89
CA ASP A 50 -9.27 5.99 13.03
C ASP A 50 -8.57 5.94 11.64
N ASN A 51 -8.41 4.74 11.07
CA ASN A 51 -7.92 4.58 9.71
C ASN A 51 -8.96 5.12 8.72
N THR A 52 -8.64 6.18 8.00
CA THR A 52 -9.55 6.73 6.98
C THR A 52 -9.72 5.71 5.85
N MET A 53 -10.96 5.29 5.59
CA MET A 53 -11.31 4.29 4.59
C MET A 53 -11.94 4.93 3.34
N ALA A 54 -12.75 5.97 3.53
CA ALA A 54 -13.45 6.65 2.45
C ALA A 54 -13.85 8.08 2.82
N VAL A 55 -14.08 8.92 1.81
CA VAL A 55 -14.73 10.22 1.96
C VAL A 55 -15.97 10.26 1.08
N PHE A 56 -17.11 10.56 1.69
CA PHE A 56 -18.41 10.57 1.06
C PHE A 56 -18.91 12.00 0.89
N ARG A 57 -19.35 12.33 -0.33
CA ARG A 57 -19.91 13.63 -0.66
C ARG A 57 -21.42 13.54 -0.79
N PHE A 58 -22.11 14.32 0.03
CA PHE A 58 -23.55 14.47 -0.02
C PHE A 58 -23.92 15.83 -0.60
N ASN A 59 -24.90 15.87 -1.50
CA ASN A 59 -25.41 17.08 -2.13
C ASN A 59 -26.91 17.20 -1.88
N ALA A 60 -27.36 18.39 -1.48
CA ALA A 60 -28.78 18.67 -1.27
C ALA A 60 -29.31 19.66 -2.31
N THR A 61 -30.57 19.52 -2.71
CA THR A 61 -31.27 20.53 -3.52
C THR A 61 -32.59 20.95 -2.89
N ASN A 62 -33.08 22.13 -3.27
CA ASN A 62 -34.33 22.77 -2.83
C ASN A 62 -34.41 23.22 -1.35
N GLU A 63 -33.77 22.51 -0.41
CA GLU A 63 -33.70 22.88 1.02
C GLU A 63 -32.45 22.28 1.70
N ASP A 64 -32.19 22.74 2.93
CA ASP A 64 -31.18 22.12 3.80
C ASP A 64 -31.67 20.75 4.25
N ILE A 65 -30.79 19.75 4.20
CA ILE A 65 -31.09 18.37 4.64
C ILE A 65 -30.21 18.04 5.84
N ARG A 66 -30.83 17.75 6.99
CA ARG A 66 -30.12 17.17 8.13
C ARG A 66 -30.05 15.65 7.95
N ILE A 67 -28.86 15.07 7.87
CA ILE A 67 -28.67 13.62 7.79
C ILE A 67 -28.79 13.03 9.20
N ASP A 68 -29.63 12.01 9.36
CA ASP A 68 -29.86 11.32 10.64
C ASP A 68 -29.13 9.96 10.69
N LYS A 69 -28.94 9.29 9.55
CA LYS A 69 -28.21 8.02 9.47
C LYS A 69 -27.53 7.81 8.12
N ILE A 70 -26.53 6.93 8.08
CA ILE A 70 -25.79 6.50 6.88
C ILE A 70 -25.65 4.98 6.88
N GLY A 71 -25.97 4.35 5.75
CA GLY A 71 -25.69 2.95 5.49
C GLY A 71 -24.26 2.71 5.06
N LEU A 72 -23.66 1.69 5.65
CA LEU A 72 -22.32 1.25 5.35
C LEU A 72 -22.35 -0.25 5.06
N GLN A 73 -21.46 -0.68 4.17
CA GLN A 73 -21.22 -2.09 3.94
C GLN A 73 -19.73 -2.36 3.78
N MET A 74 -19.30 -3.55 4.17
CA MET A 74 -18.04 -4.10 3.71
C MET A 74 -18.24 -4.67 2.32
N ALA A 75 -17.18 -4.70 1.51
CA ALA A 75 -17.30 -5.31 0.19
C ALA A 75 -17.53 -6.82 0.33
N THR A 76 -18.43 -7.34 -0.49
CA THR A 76 -18.67 -8.77 -0.65
C THR A 76 -18.28 -9.18 -2.07
N SER A 77 -17.94 -10.45 -2.27
CA SER A 77 -17.53 -11.01 -3.58
C SER A 77 -18.53 -10.83 -4.72
N THR A 78 -19.75 -10.36 -4.43
CA THR A 78 -20.81 -10.09 -5.40
C THR A 78 -20.81 -8.69 -6.01
N LEU A 79 -19.99 -7.75 -5.51
CA LEU A 79 -19.82 -6.42 -6.10
C LEU A 79 -18.75 -6.47 -7.20
N SER A 80 -19.13 -6.25 -8.46
CA SER A 80 -18.26 -6.44 -9.64
C SER A 80 -17.02 -5.55 -9.70
N SER A 81 -16.96 -4.50 -8.89
CA SER A 81 -15.81 -3.59 -8.75
C SER A 81 -15.01 -3.82 -7.46
N ALA A 82 -15.44 -4.76 -6.62
CA ALA A 82 -14.77 -5.15 -5.38
C ALA A 82 -14.23 -6.59 -5.44
N THR A 83 -13.89 -7.04 -6.66
CA THR A 83 -13.41 -8.39 -7.02
C THR A 83 -12.13 -8.83 -6.30
N MET A 84 -11.64 -8.07 -5.31
CA MET A 84 -10.42 -8.30 -4.56
C MET A 84 -10.59 -8.10 -3.04
N ALA A 85 -11.78 -7.75 -2.55
CA ALA A 85 -12.02 -7.61 -1.12
C ALA A 85 -12.04 -8.99 -0.44
N SER A 86 -11.18 -9.19 0.55
CA SER A 86 -11.05 -10.42 1.34
C SER A 86 -11.39 -10.18 2.81
N ASN A 87 -12.39 -9.32 3.07
CA ASN A 87 -12.71 -8.90 4.43
C ASN A 87 -13.74 -9.77 5.14
N SER A 88 -13.64 -9.79 6.46
CA SER A 88 -14.65 -10.30 7.39
C SER A 88 -15.10 -9.19 8.35
N PRO A 89 -16.34 -9.21 8.89
CA PRO A 89 -16.80 -8.24 9.89
C PRO A 89 -15.84 -8.11 11.09
N SER A 90 -15.15 -9.19 11.46
CA SER A 90 -14.20 -9.23 12.58
C SER A 90 -12.87 -8.52 12.31
N ASP A 91 -12.56 -8.16 11.06
CA ASP A 91 -11.35 -7.38 10.73
C ASP A 91 -11.44 -5.95 11.27
N LEU A 92 -12.66 -5.45 11.50
CA LEU A 92 -12.91 -4.13 12.05
C LEU A 92 -13.61 -4.24 13.40
N SER A 93 -13.10 -3.53 14.39
CA SER A 93 -13.78 -3.44 15.69
C SER A 93 -14.92 -2.42 15.69
N LYS A 94 -14.81 -1.39 14.83
CA LYS A 94 -15.73 -0.26 14.77
C LYS A 94 -15.49 0.57 13.51
N VAL A 95 -16.54 1.23 13.04
CA VAL A 95 -16.48 2.29 12.03
C VAL A 95 -17.08 3.58 12.59
N THR A 96 -16.48 4.71 12.26
CA THR A 96 -16.90 6.04 12.69
C THR A 96 -17.08 6.97 11.50
N VAL A 97 -18.02 7.90 11.63
CA VAL A 97 -18.30 8.95 10.64
C VAL A 97 -17.89 10.29 11.22
N TRP A 98 -17.18 11.10 10.44
CA TRP A 98 -16.60 12.38 10.86
C TRP A 98 -17.03 13.52 9.95
N ASP A 99 -17.35 14.66 10.55
CA ASP A 99 -17.47 15.96 9.86
C ASP A 99 -16.26 16.81 10.26
N GLY A 100 -15.27 16.89 9.36
CA GLY A 100 -13.97 17.46 9.69
C GLY A 100 -13.31 16.73 10.86
N ALA A 101 -13.06 17.45 11.96
CA ALA A 101 -12.45 16.90 13.18
C ALA A 101 -13.48 16.37 14.20
N THR A 102 -14.78 16.46 13.93
CA THR A 102 -15.83 16.05 14.86
C THR A 102 -16.37 14.67 14.48
N LYS A 103 -16.29 13.70 15.40
CA LYS A 103 -17.01 12.42 15.24
C LYS A 103 -18.51 12.67 15.35
N VAL A 104 -19.23 12.35 14.28
CA VAL A 104 -20.69 12.56 14.17
C VAL A 104 -21.48 11.27 14.17
N GLY A 105 -20.86 10.11 13.94
CA GLY A 105 -21.58 8.83 13.96
C GLY A 105 -20.66 7.63 14.20
N GLU A 106 -21.28 6.49 14.47
CA GLU A 106 -20.59 5.23 14.76
C GLU A 106 -21.44 4.03 14.33
N ALA A 107 -20.78 2.97 13.88
CA ALA A 107 -21.35 1.70 13.46
C ALA A 107 -20.39 0.54 13.79
N VAL A 108 -20.93 -0.67 13.92
CA VAL A 108 -20.15 -1.90 14.09
C VAL A 108 -20.68 -2.94 13.11
N PHE A 109 -19.80 -3.57 12.35
CA PHE A 109 -20.11 -4.77 11.59
C PHE A 109 -20.04 -5.96 12.55
N SER A 110 -21.20 -6.51 12.92
CA SER A 110 -21.27 -7.58 13.92
C SER A 110 -21.11 -8.96 13.25
N SER A 111 -22.18 -9.47 12.65
CA SER A 111 -22.23 -10.77 11.97
C SER A 111 -22.67 -10.66 10.51
N THR A 112 -22.78 -9.43 10.01
CA THR A 112 -23.18 -9.12 8.64
C THR A 112 -22.24 -8.06 8.07
N ASP A 113 -22.04 -8.09 6.76
CA ASP A 113 -21.23 -7.10 6.04
C ASP A 113 -21.94 -5.74 5.87
N TYR A 114 -23.05 -5.51 6.59
CA TYR A 114 -23.81 -4.27 6.55
C TYR A 114 -23.93 -3.68 7.96
N ALA A 115 -23.85 -2.36 8.06
CA ALA A 115 -24.03 -1.63 9.30
C ALA A 115 -24.67 -0.26 9.03
N THR A 116 -25.29 0.34 10.04
CA THR A 116 -25.88 1.69 9.94
C THR A 116 -25.26 2.58 10.99
N ALA A 117 -24.61 3.65 10.55
CA ALA A 117 -24.14 4.71 11.43
C ALA A 117 -25.29 5.68 11.73
N THR A 118 -25.67 5.79 13.01
CA THR A 118 -26.61 6.83 13.45
C THR A 118 -25.83 8.09 13.76
N LEU A 119 -26.27 9.25 13.24
CA LEU A 119 -25.59 10.51 13.44
C LEU A 119 -26.10 11.24 14.70
N ASN A 120 -25.17 11.86 15.42
CA ASN A 120 -25.43 12.57 16.67
C ASN A 120 -26.19 13.88 16.40
N LEU A 121 -27.41 13.98 16.92
CA LEU A 121 -28.25 15.18 16.77
C LEU A 121 -27.68 16.42 17.46
N ALA A 122 -26.82 16.27 18.48
CA ALA A 122 -26.13 17.40 19.13
C ALA A 122 -25.02 18.00 18.25
N SER A 123 -24.55 17.26 17.25
CA SER A 123 -23.60 17.71 16.22
C SER A 123 -24.21 17.47 14.84
N ALA A 124 -25.41 18.03 14.64
CA ALA A 124 -26.24 17.78 13.47
C ALA A 124 -25.46 18.01 12.16
N VAL A 125 -25.46 17.00 11.29
CA VAL A 125 -24.85 17.07 9.97
C VAL A 125 -25.87 17.63 8.99
N VAL A 126 -25.70 18.89 8.60
CA VAL A 126 -26.59 19.57 7.65
C VAL A 126 -25.89 19.74 6.30
N VAL A 127 -26.47 19.16 5.26
CA VAL A 127 -26.10 19.44 3.88
C VAL A 127 -26.86 20.68 3.43
N PRO A 128 -26.17 21.79 3.10
CA PRO A 128 -26.84 23.03 2.76
C PRO A 128 -27.59 22.92 1.44
N LYS A 129 -28.69 23.65 1.31
CA LYS A 129 -29.48 23.80 0.09
C LYS A 129 -28.58 24.16 -1.08
N ASN A 130 -28.66 23.37 -2.15
CA ASN A 130 -27.87 23.53 -3.38
C ASN A 130 -26.36 23.54 -3.12
N GLY A 131 -25.93 22.88 -2.05
CA GLY A 131 -24.53 22.74 -1.69
C GLY A 131 -24.19 21.31 -1.30
N GLN A 132 -22.98 21.13 -0.79
CA GLN A 132 -22.41 19.83 -0.50
C GLN A 132 -21.83 19.77 0.91
N LYS A 133 -21.71 18.54 1.43
CA LYS A 133 -20.98 18.20 2.66
C LYS A 133 -20.15 16.96 2.43
N LEU A 134 -18.91 16.99 2.89
CA LEU A 134 -18.02 15.83 2.92
C LEU A 134 -18.06 15.19 4.31
N LEU A 135 -18.20 13.87 4.36
CA LEU A 135 -18.11 13.08 5.57
C LEU A 135 -17.02 12.02 5.40
N THR A 136 -16.12 11.94 6.37
CA THR A 136 -15.02 10.97 6.36
C THR A 136 -15.44 9.73 7.14
N VAL A 137 -15.29 8.56 6.53
CA VAL A 137 -15.47 7.27 7.18
C VAL A 137 -14.12 6.74 7.62
N LYS A 138 -14.01 6.42 8.91
CA LYS A 138 -12.80 5.83 9.50
C LYS A 138 -13.12 4.52 10.18
N ALA A 139 -12.16 3.60 10.25
CA ALA A 139 -12.34 2.33 10.94
C ALA A 139 -11.18 2.01 11.88
N ASP A 140 -11.54 1.32 12.96
CA ASP A 140 -10.59 0.78 13.92
C ASP A 140 -10.30 -0.67 13.53
N VAL A 141 -9.07 -0.93 13.08
CA VAL A 141 -8.64 -2.27 12.62
C VAL A 141 -8.46 -3.15 13.84
N ALA A 142 -9.06 -4.33 13.84
CA ALA A 142 -8.94 -5.26 14.96
C ALA A 142 -7.52 -5.85 15.05
N GLY A 143 -7.18 -6.45 16.20
CA GLY A 143 -5.85 -7.00 16.42
C GLY A 143 -5.60 -8.27 15.60
N ILE A 144 -4.38 -8.42 15.09
CA ILE A 144 -3.86 -9.63 14.45
C ILE A 144 -2.90 -10.30 15.43
N TYR A 145 -3.17 -11.52 15.85
CA TYR A 145 -2.34 -12.34 16.73
C TYR A 145 -2.88 -13.77 16.72
N THR A 146 -2.26 -14.69 17.46
CA THR A 146 -2.75 -16.07 17.59
C THR A 146 -4.20 -16.07 18.11
N SER A 147 -5.13 -16.56 17.30
CA SER A 147 -6.58 -16.53 17.59
C SER A 147 -7.20 -15.13 17.68
N GLY A 148 -6.55 -14.11 17.09
CA GLY A 148 -7.11 -12.77 16.94
C GLY A 148 -8.31 -12.71 15.98
N PRO A 149 -9.13 -11.65 16.04
CA PRO A 149 -10.31 -11.51 15.20
C PRO A 149 -10.00 -11.12 13.74
N ALA A 150 -8.92 -10.36 13.51
CA ALA A 150 -8.50 -9.95 12.18
C ALA A 150 -7.53 -10.95 11.54
N ARG A 151 -7.35 -10.87 10.22
CA ARG A 151 -6.40 -11.69 9.46
C ARG A 151 -5.41 -10.83 8.67
N PRO A 152 -4.13 -11.19 8.64
CA PRO A 152 -3.14 -10.45 7.84
C PRO A 152 -3.40 -10.61 6.34
N GLY A 153 -3.05 -9.59 5.57
CA GLY A 153 -3.24 -9.54 4.12
C GLY A 153 -4.65 -9.21 3.65
N HIS A 154 -5.66 -9.30 4.53
CA HIS A 154 -7.05 -8.99 4.19
C HIS A 154 -7.19 -7.58 3.63
N LEU A 155 -7.88 -7.47 2.48
CA LEU A 155 -8.26 -6.19 1.90
C LEU A 155 -9.63 -5.77 2.45
N VAL A 156 -9.63 -4.76 3.32
CA VAL A 156 -10.80 -4.28 4.04
C VAL A 156 -11.35 -3.00 3.43
N LEU A 157 -12.60 -3.06 2.99
CA LEU A 157 -13.32 -1.93 2.42
C LEU A 157 -14.48 -1.51 3.33
N VAL A 158 -14.77 -0.20 3.36
CA VAL A 158 -16.00 0.33 3.94
C VAL A 158 -16.66 1.22 2.91
N ASN A 159 -17.69 0.68 2.27
CA ASN A 159 -18.46 1.28 1.21
C ASN A 159 -19.74 1.92 1.76
N TYR A 160 -20.26 2.89 1.03
CA TYR A 160 -21.62 3.34 1.16
C TYR A 160 -22.57 2.25 0.64
N ASP A 161 -23.57 1.91 1.45
CA ASP A 161 -24.62 0.94 1.12
C ASP A 161 -25.87 1.69 0.67
N ALA A 162 -26.04 1.82 -0.64
CA ALA A 162 -27.21 2.44 -1.25
C ALA A 162 -28.41 1.49 -1.30
N SER A 163 -28.17 0.18 -1.27
CA SER A 163 -29.12 -0.89 -1.55
C SER A 163 -30.20 -1.00 -0.46
N SER A 164 -31.35 -0.36 -0.66
CA SER A 164 -32.57 -0.68 0.11
C SER A 164 -33.01 -2.11 -0.16
N SER A 165 -33.44 -2.86 0.88
CA SER A 165 -34.13 -4.14 0.65
C SER A 165 -35.31 -3.97 -0.33
N SER A 166 -35.61 -5.00 -1.12
CA SER A 166 -36.74 -5.03 -2.08
C SER A 166 -38.11 -4.69 -1.48
N ASN A 167 -38.21 -4.64 -0.14
CA ASN A 167 -39.43 -4.36 0.61
C ASN A 167 -39.67 -2.86 0.86
N CYS A 168 -38.83 -1.96 0.34
CA CYS A 168 -39.01 -0.51 0.47
C CYS A 168 -39.89 0.13 -0.62
N ALA A 169 -40.92 -0.58 -1.10
CA ALA A 169 -41.86 0.00 -2.06
C ALA A 169 -42.75 1.04 -1.34
N GLY A 170 -42.78 2.29 -1.84
CA GLY A 170 -43.78 3.30 -1.45
C GLY A 170 -43.29 4.55 -0.71
N GLY A 171 -41.99 4.80 -0.60
CA GLY A 171 -41.46 6.05 -0.03
C GLY A 171 -40.19 5.84 0.82
N VAL A 172 -39.72 6.90 1.47
CA VAL A 172 -38.55 6.82 2.37
C VAL A 172 -38.95 6.10 3.65
N ASN A 173 -38.55 4.83 3.79
CA ASN A 173 -38.80 4.04 5.00
C ASN A 173 -37.49 3.82 5.77
N THR A 174 -37.34 4.54 6.88
CA THR A 174 -36.16 4.51 7.75
C THR A 174 -35.82 3.13 8.30
N SER A 175 -36.75 2.16 8.31
CA SER A 175 -36.49 0.81 8.81
C SER A 175 -35.93 -0.16 7.77
N CYS A 176 -36.03 0.15 6.47
CA CYS A 176 -35.63 -0.77 5.40
C CYS A 176 -34.66 -0.15 4.36
N GLN A 177 -34.57 1.19 4.31
CA GLN A 177 -33.57 1.90 3.51
C GLN A 177 -32.21 1.81 4.19
N ARG A 178 -31.22 1.26 3.47
CA ARG A 178 -29.87 1.12 3.99
C ARG A 178 -29.05 2.39 3.80
N GLY A 179 -29.19 3.09 2.66
CA GLY A 179 -28.52 4.37 2.37
C GLY A 179 -28.77 5.50 3.37
N ALA A 180 -28.14 6.66 3.13
CA ALA A 180 -28.32 7.80 4.01
C ALA A 180 -29.77 8.29 4.02
N VAL A 181 -30.27 8.59 5.21
CA VAL A 181 -31.60 9.16 5.40
C VAL A 181 -31.47 10.40 6.26
N GLY A 182 -32.14 11.46 5.84
CA GLY A 182 -32.23 12.72 6.53
C GLY A 182 -33.63 13.30 6.52
N VAL A 183 -33.75 14.53 7.00
CA VAL A 183 -35.01 15.29 7.05
C VAL A 183 -34.77 16.67 6.45
N GLY A 184 -35.65 17.06 5.54
CA GLY A 184 -35.71 18.42 5.01
C GLY A 184 -36.06 19.41 6.13
N MET A 185 -35.19 20.39 6.36
CA MET A 185 -35.35 21.30 7.49
C MET A 185 -36.49 22.31 7.29
N SER A 186 -36.90 22.57 6.05
CA SER A 186 -38.04 23.43 5.73
C SER A 186 -39.34 22.63 5.59
N SER A 187 -39.29 21.46 4.94
CA SER A 187 -40.46 20.64 4.66
C SER A 187 -40.85 19.71 5.81
N GLY A 188 -39.89 19.32 6.66
CA GLY A 188 -40.06 18.26 7.67
C GLY A 188 -40.17 16.85 7.06
N VAL A 189 -39.99 16.71 5.75
CA VAL A 189 -40.15 15.45 5.02
C VAL A 189 -38.86 14.63 5.12
N ALA A 190 -39.00 13.32 5.32
CA ALA A 190 -37.87 12.40 5.26
C ALA A 190 -37.33 12.29 3.82
N VAL A 191 -36.03 12.44 3.66
CA VAL A 191 -35.32 12.40 2.38
C VAL A 191 -34.27 11.31 2.44
N GLY A 192 -34.39 10.30 1.59
CA GLY A 192 -33.34 9.30 1.41
C GLY A 192 -32.42 9.68 0.26
N SER A 193 -31.14 9.32 0.35
CA SER A 193 -30.24 9.43 -0.78
C SER A 193 -30.48 8.34 -1.81
N GLY A 194 -30.52 8.74 -3.08
CA GLY A 194 -30.40 7.82 -4.21
C GLY A 194 -28.94 7.50 -4.53
N GLY A 195 -28.73 6.52 -5.41
CA GLY A 195 -27.41 6.15 -5.92
C GLY A 195 -27.22 4.63 -6.01
N SER A 196 -26.03 4.23 -6.44
CA SER A 196 -25.52 2.87 -6.29
C SER A 196 -24.61 2.76 -5.09
N ASP A 197 -24.37 1.53 -4.66
CA ASP A 197 -23.31 1.21 -3.73
C ASP A 197 -21.97 1.79 -4.21
N SER A 198 -21.12 2.19 -3.27
CA SER A 198 -19.81 2.70 -3.62
C SER A 198 -18.80 1.59 -3.86
N ALA A 199 -17.76 1.91 -4.61
CA ALA A 199 -16.53 1.13 -4.68
C ALA A 199 -15.39 2.00 -4.15
N THR A 200 -14.90 1.68 -2.96
CA THR A 200 -13.74 2.34 -2.34
C THR A 200 -12.50 1.47 -2.49
N ASN A 201 -11.31 2.05 -2.35
CA ASN A 201 -10.06 1.29 -2.45
C ASN A 201 -9.76 0.47 -1.18
N GLY A 202 -10.21 0.94 -0.01
CA GLY A 202 -9.99 0.27 1.26
C GLY A 202 -8.55 0.32 1.76
N ALA A 203 -8.23 -0.60 2.68
CA ALA A 203 -6.89 -0.78 3.21
C ALA A 203 -6.57 -2.27 3.39
N ARG A 204 -5.34 -2.66 3.07
CA ARG A 204 -4.79 -3.97 3.45
C ARG A 204 -4.32 -3.92 4.88
N ILE A 205 -4.55 -4.98 5.64
CA ILE A 205 -4.19 -5.01 7.06
C ILE A 205 -3.02 -5.97 7.32
N ALA A 206 -2.09 -5.52 8.15
CA ALA A 206 -0.94 -6.31 8.61
C ALA A 206 -0.66 -6.03 10.09
N ARG A 207 -0.03 -6.97 10.80
CA ARG A 207 0.27 -6.79 12.23
C ARG A 207 1.21 -5.61 12.48
N ALA A 208 2.27 -5.50 11.69
CA ALA A 208 3.16 -4.36 11.61
C ALA A 208 3.27 -3.95 10.16
N VAL A 209 3.41 -2.65 9.90
CA VAL A 209 3.69 -2.11 8.55
C VAL A 209 5.00 -1.35 8.67
N PRO A 210 6.06 -1.70 7.92
CA PRO A 210 7.31 -0.96 7.96
C PRO A 210 7.14 0.45 7.42
N ALA A 211 8.02 1.35 7.83
CA ALA A 211 8.25 2.62 7.14
C ALA A 211 9.68 2.66 6.65
N VAL A 212 9.87 2.97 5.37
CA VAL A 212 11.18 3.16 4.76
C VAL A 212 11.41 4.64 4.53
N VAL A 213 12.60 5.13 4.87
CA VAL A 213 12.93 6.54 4.70
C VAL A 213 14.35 6.67 4.19
N LYS A 214 14.52 7.35 3.04
CA LYS A 214 15.84 7.77 2.56
C LYS A 214 16.51 8.70 3.57
N VAL A 215 17.80 8.45 3.83
CA VAL A 215 18.62 9.23 4.76
C VAL A 215 19.71 9.92 3.95
N ALA A 216 19.95 11.21 4.21
CA ALA A 216 20.95 11.96 3.48
C ALA A 216 22.36 11.37 3.66
N LEU A 217 23.13 11.36 2.57
CA LEU A 217 24.57 11.11 2.64
C LEU A 217 25.28 12.28 3.35
N ALA A 218 26.43 12.00 3.96
CA ALA A 218 27.28 13.05 4.53
C ALA A 218 27.88 13.96 3.42
N SER A 219 27.99 13.43 2.20
CA SER A 219 28.46 14.12 1.01
C SER A 219 27.84 13.48 -0.22
N THR A 220 27.44 14.29 -1.20
CA THR A 220 27.03 13.85 -2.54
C THR A 220 28.19 13.89 -3.53
N LYS A 221 29.43 13.91 -3.00
CA LYS A 221 30.67 13.79 -3.78
C LYS A 221 31.27 12.40 -3.65
N PHE A 222 31.86 11.91 -4.72
CA PHE A 222 32.67 10.69 -4.73
C PHE A 222 34.07 10.93 -5.27
N SER A 223 34.98 10.00 -4.99
CA SER A 223 36.34 9.96 -5.53
C SER A 223 36.72 8.50 -5.82
N ASN A 224 37.85 8.26 -6.47
CA ASN A 224 38.38 6.90 -6.61
C ASN A 224 38.79 6.37 -5.24
N THR A 225 37.97 5.52 -4.64
CA THR A 225 38.15 4.99 -3.28
C THR A 225 37.42 3.66 -3.13
N THR A 226 37.88 2.86 -2.19
CA THR A 226 37.15 1.68 -1.74
C THR A 226 36.05 2.08 -0.74
N GLY A 227 34.88 1.44 -0.80
CA GLY A 227 33.79 1.61 0.17
C GLY A 227 33.13 2.98 0.18
N GLN A 228 33.08 3.68 -0.95
CA GLN A 228 32.31 4.91 -1.14
C GLN A 228 30.84 4.65 -0.78
N SER A 229 30.26 5.47 0.10
CA SER A 229 28.81 5.40 0.36
C SER A 229 28.04 5.99 -0.82
N LEU A 230 27.05 5.24 -1.32
CA LEU A 230 26.25 5.60 -2.48
C LEU A 230 24.79 5.90 -2.13
N TYR A 231 24.23 5.21 -1.13
CA TYR A 231 22.84 5.40 -0.74
C TYR A 231 22.66 5.07 0.73
N ARG A 232 21.78 5.80 1.43
CA ARG A 232 21.42 5.55 2.82
C ARG A 232 19.93 5.59 3.00
N PHE A 233 19.43 4.69 3.82
CA PHE A 233 18.02 4.65 4.20
C PHE A 233 17.88 4.02 5.58
N LYS A 234 16.67 4.03 6.11
CA LYS A 234 16.32 3.37 7.35
C LYS A 234 14.97 2.67 7.20
N VAL A 235 14.81 1.57 7.93
CA VAL A 235 13.55 0.85 8.05
C VAL A 235 13.15 0.86 9.52
N SER A 236 11.93 1.31 9.79
CA SER A 236 11.35 1.40 11.13
C SER A 236 10.20 0.42 11.29
N ALA A 237 10.15 -0.27 12.43
CA ALA A 237 9.00 -1.09 12.81
C ALA A 237 8.16 -0.37 13.87
N PRO A 238 6.82 -0.37 13.76
CA PRO A 238 5.96 0.31 14.71
C PRO A 238 6.01 -0.32 16.11
N ALA A 239 5.93 0.52 17.14
CA ALA A 239 5.86 0.08 18.53
C ALA A 239 4.53 -0.66 18.83
N GLY A 240 4.53 -1.53 19.84
CA GLY A 240 3.34 -2.31 20.23
C GLY A 240 2.99 -3.46 19.28
N THR A 241 3.88 -3.78 18.33
CA THR A 241 3.74 -4.90 17.38
C THR A 241 4.74 -6.01 17.70
N ASN A 242 4.93 -6.94 16.78
CA ASN A 242 5.93 -8.00 16.86
C ASN A 242 7.27 -7.65 16.18
N GLY A 243 7.37 -6.46 15.58
CA GLY A 243 8.48 -6.06 14.71
C GLY A 243 8.17 -6.36 13.24
N VAL A 244 9.16 -6.14 12.39
CA VAL A 244 9.12 -6.44 10.94
C VAL A 244 10.30 -7.32 10.60
N SER A 245 10.08 -8.30 9.72
CA SER A 245 11.14 -9.10 9.10
C SER A 245 11.35 -8.66 7.65
N LEU A 246 12.59 -8.67 7.18
CA LEU A 246 13.01 -8.18 5.87
C LEU A 246 13.79 -9.28 5.14
N TYR A 247 13.49 -9.49 3.86
CA TYR A 247 14.08 -10.57 3.06
C TYR A 247 14.90 -10.08 1.87
N LYS A 248 14.43 -9.05 1.15
CA LYS A 248 15.05 -8.56 -0.09
C LYS A 248 14.94 -7.05 -0.20
N PHE A 249 15.97 -6.40 -0.75
CA PHE A 249 15.92 -5.03 -1.28
C PHE A 249 16.50 -5.00 -2.70
N GLY A 250 15.77 -4.39 -3.64
CA GLY A 250 16.19 -4.10 -5.00
C GLY A 250 16.71 -2.67 -5.12
N PHE A 251 17.77 -2.52 -5.90
CA PHE A 251 18.40 -1.24 -6.19
C PHE A 251 18.74 -1.15 -7.67
N ASN A 252 18.79 0.08 -8.13
CA ASN A 252 19.35 0.42 -9.42
C ASN A 252 20.51 1.39 -9.25
N ILE A 253 21.58 1.16 -10.00
CA ILE A 253 22.69 2.10 -10.13
C ILE A 253 22.87 2.46 -11.60
N ALA A 254 22.69 3.74 -11.91
CA ALA A 254 22.96 4.29 -13.22
C ALA A 254 24.21 5.17 -13.20
N THR A 255 24.96 5.16 -14.30
CA THR A 255 26.05 6.12 -14.50
C THR A 255 25.89 6.85 -15.84
N ASN A 256 26.36 8.09 -15.93
CA ASN A 256 26.29 8.87 -17.18
C ASN A 256 27.40 8.51 -18.19
N THR A 257 28.16 7.46 -17.88
CA THR A 257 29.16 6.83 -18.74
C THR A 257 28.83 5.35 -18.79
N SER A 258 29.17 4.64 -19.86
CA SER A 258 28.69 3.28 -20.16
C SER A 258 29.28 2.16 -19.26
N SER A 259 29.49 2.37 -17.96
CA SER A 259 30.47 1.61 -17.21
C SER A 259 30.11 1.33 -15.74
N VAL A 260 28.90 0.82 -15.51
CA VAL A 260 28.65 -0.02 -14.34
C VAL A 260 29.03 -1.45 -14.73
N THR A 261 30.24 -1.90 -14.41
CA THR A 261 30.65 -3.29 -14.68
C THR A 261 31.50 -3.79 -13.52
N GLU A 262 31.03 -4.81 -12.79
CA GLU A 262 31.95 -5.88 -12.43
C GLU A 262 32.09 -6.80 -13.64
N LEU A 263 33.31 -7.05 -14.08
CA LEU A 263 33.56 -8.26 -14.86
C LEU A 263 33.88 -9.36 -13.84
N PRO A 264 33.27 -10.55 -13.92
CA PRO A 264 33.65 -11.65 -13.05
C PRO A 264 35.10 -12.05 -13.36
N ASP A 265 35.85 -12.34 -12.31
CA ASP A 265 37.06 -13.15 -12.41
C ASP A 265 36.66 -14.53 -12.95
N VAL A 266 36.82 -14.73 -14.25
CA VAL A 266 36.71 -16.05 -14.86
C VAL A 266 38.03 -16.77 -14.58
N ASP A 267 38.01 -17.65 -13.57
CA ASP A 267 39.06 -18.63 -13.25
C ASP A 267 40.40 -18.11 -12.71
N GLY A 268 40.39 -17.23 -11.68
CA GLY A 268 41.59 -16.90 -10.90
C GLY A 268 42.68 -16.20 -11.73
N GLY A 269 42.24 -15.40 -12.71
CA GLY A 269 43.00 -15.08 -13.91
C GLY A 269 43.09 -13.60 -14.25
N GLY A 270 42.69 -12.69 -13.36
CA GLY A 270 42.95 -11.26 -13.52
C GLY A 270 42.04 -10.52 -14.51
N VAL A 271 41.78 -9.25 -14.18
CA VAL A 271 41.03 -8.29 -14.99
C VAL A 271 41.54 -8.26 -16.44
N ASP A 272 40.62 -8.28 -17.42
CA ASP A 272 40.98 -7.99 -18.81
C ASP A 272 41.68 -6.62 -18.87
N PRO A 273 42.98 -6.57 -19.20
CA PRO A 273 43.80 -5.37 -19.12
C PRO A 273 43.42 -4.32 -20.17
N THR A 274 42.55 -4.63 -21.13
CA THR A 274 42.10 -3.68 -22.16
C THR A 274 41.10 -2.64 -21.64
N PHE A 275 40.55 -2.85 -20.44
CA PHE A 275 39.50 -2.01 -19.82
C PHE A 275 39.98 -1.13 -18.65
N SER A 276 41.29 -1.01 -18.47
CA SER A 276 41.98 -0.40 -17.32
C SER A 276 41.77 1.13 -17.15
N SER A 277 41.11 1.83 -18.07
CA SER A 277 40.92 3.29 -18.04
C SER A 277 39.48 3.75 -17.80
N ASP A 278 38.53 2.82 -17.74
CA ASP A 278 37.11 3.18 -17.68
C ASP A 278 36.67 3.42 -16.24
N PHE A 279 35.78 4.40 -16.06
CA PHE A 279 35.13 4.66 -14.78
C PHE A 279 34.36 3.41 -14.33
N ARG A 280 34.48 2.97 -13.08
CA ARG A 280 33.83 1.74 -12.61
C ARG A 280 33.24 1.91 -11.22
N VAL A 281 32.09 1.27 -11.03
CA VAL A 281 31.44 1.03 -9.74
C VAL A 281 31.41 -0.48 -9.52
N THR A 282 32.17 -0.99 -8.57
CA THR A 282 32.34 -2.43 -8.28
C THR A 282 32.21 -2.71 -6.79
N ASN A 283 32.28 -3.97 -6.37
CA ASN A 283 32.25 -4.41 -4.97
C ASN A 283 31.10 -3.78 -4.19
N ILE A 284 29.90 -3.76 -4.79
CA ILE A 284 28.74 -3.18 -4.13
C ILE A 284 28.44 -4.01 -2.87
N LYS A 285 28.10 -3.35 -1.76
CA LYS A 285 27.93 -3.97 -0.44
C LYS A 285 26.87 -3.22 0.35
N LEU A 286 25.93 -3.96 0.95
CA LEU A 286 24.92 -3.39 1.83
C LEU A 286 25.28 -3.68 3.29
N TYR A 287 25.26 -2.63 4.10
CA TYR A 287 25.54 -2.73 5.53
C TYR A 287 24.32 -2.30 6.36
N CYS A 288 24.09 -2.97 7.48
CA CYS A 288 23.09 -2.61 8.49
C CYS A 288 23.72 -2.16 9.82
N TYR A 289 23.09 -1.15 10.42
CA TYR A 289 23.46 -0.54 11.68
C TYR A 289 22.23 -0.32 12.58
N SER A 290 22.48 -0.26 13.88
CA SER A 290 21.44 0.02 14.89
C SER A 290 21.28 1.52 15.19
N ASP A 291 22.20 2.36 14.75
CA ASP A 291 22.25 3.79 15.03
C ASP A 291 22.25 4.65 13.76
N SER A 292 21.74 5.88 13.88
CA SER A 292 21.70 6.85 12.78
C SER A 292 23.06 7.38 12.34
N GLY A 293 24.12 7.10 13.12
CA GLY A 293 25.50 7.42 12.78
C GLY A 293 26.16 6.39 11.87
N PHE A 294 25.50 5.26 11.58
CA PHE A 294 26.05 4.14 10.81
C PHE A 294 27.36 3.62 11.43
N SER A 295 27.38 3.45 12.75
CA SER A 295 28.60 3.20 13.51
C SER A 295 28.59 1.91 14.34
N VAL A 296 27.41 1.40 14.68
CA VAL A 296 27.19 0.19 15.47
C VAL A 296 26.55 -0.88 14.58
N PRO A 297 27.35 -1.82 14.05
CA PRO A 297 26.88 -2.93 13.22
C PRO A 297 25.68 -3.67 13.82
N SER A 298 24.77 -4.14 12.97
CA SER A 298 23.58 -4.88 13.38
C SER A 298 23.13 -5.88 12.31
N CYS A 299 21.92 -6.44 12.47
CA CYS A 299 21.30 -7.38 11.55
C CYS A 299 22.04 -8.72 11.34
N GLY A 300 22.88 -9.15 12.30
CA GLY A 300 23.35 -10.54 12.36
C GLY A 300 24.47 -10.94 11.40
N SER A 301 25.23 -9.99 10.83
CA SER A 301 26.42 -10.30 10.03
C SER A 301 27.40 -11.19 10.81
N TRP A 302 27.88 -12.28 10.22
CA TRP A 302 28.76 -13.28 10.87
C TRP A 302 30.05 -12.69 11.46
N ASP A 303 30.62 -11.67 10.83
CA ASP A 303 31.86 -11.00 11.24
C ASP A 303 31.62 -9.74 12.09
N ASN A 304 30.35 -9.48 12.44
CA ASN A 304 29.92 -8.28 13.16
C ASN A 304 30.29 -6.96 12.44
N SER A 305 30.51 -6.97 11.12
CA SER A 305 30.76 -5.77 10.31
C SER A 305 29.49 -5.02 9.92
N GLY A 306 28.34 -5.69 10.03
CA GLY A 306 27.03 -5.23 9.55
C GLY A 306 26.80 -5.56 8.07
N LEU A 307 27.77 -6.19 7.38
CA LEU A 307 27.64 -6.59 5.98
C LEU A 307 26.55 -7.67 5.82
N LEU A 308 25.64 -7.45 4.87
CA LEU A 308 24.47 -8.32 4.67
C LEU A 308 24.63 -9.31 3.51
N ASN A 309 25.25 -8.90 2.40
CA ASN A 309 25.53 -9.78 1.26
C ASN A 309 26.94 -10.40 1.36
N GLN A 310 27.08 -11.70 1.02
CA GLN A 310 28.39 -12.36 1.00
C GLN A 310 29.10 -12.03 -0.32
N GLY A 311 30.22 -11.31 -0.26
CA GLY A 311 30.99 -10.92 -1.46
C GLY A 311 30.48 -9.65 -2.17
N GLY A 312 31.23 -9.15 -3.15
CA GLY A 312 30.74 -8.11 -4.07
C GLY A 312 29.73 -8.70 -5.06
N PHE A 313 28.82 -7.88 -5.60
CA PHE A 313 27.85 -8.29 -6.61
C PHE A 313 28.58 -8.52 -7.94
N GLY A 314 28.57 -9.75 -8.47
CA GLY A 314 29.05 -10.04 -9.82
C GLY A 314 28.00 -9.69 -10.87
N VAL A 315 28.37 -8.97 -11.94
CA VAL A 315 27.47 -8.67 -13.07
C VAL A 315 27.56 -9.79 -14.11
N MET A 316 26.42 -10.31 -14.57
CA MET A 316 26.36 -11.34 -15.61
C MET A 316 26.87 -10.83 -16.96
N THR A 317 27.92 -11.46 -17.51
CA THR A 317 28.31 -11.28 -18.92
C THR A 317 27.77 -12.42 -19.77
N GLY A 318 26.49 -12.37 -20.17
CA GLY A 318 26.05 -12.94 -21.44
C GLY A 318 25.51 -14.38 -21.51
N ASN A 319 25.17 -15.06 -20.40
CA ASN A 319 24.36 -16.30 -20.51
C ASN A 319 23.55 -16.62 -19.24
N ALA A 320 22.22 -16.66 -19.36
CA ALA A 320 21.28 -16.92 -18.26
C ALA A 320 21.33 -18.36 -17.67
N ALA A 321 22.15 -19.26 -18.25
CA ALA A 321 22.18 -20.67 -17.88
C ALA A 321 23.12 -21.03 -16.70
N ASP A 322 23.88 -20.07 -16.15
CA ASP A 322 24.81 -20.33 -15.03
C ASP A 322 24.17 -20.14 -13.64
N VAL A 323 22.90 -19.74 -13.56
CA VAL A 323 22.16 -19.68 -12.30
C VAL A 323 21.44 -21.01 -12.06
N GLY A 324 22.16 -21.96 -11.48
CA GLY A 324 21.50 -23.08 -10.79
C GLY A 324 20.69 -22.55 -9.59
N PRO A 325 19.67 -23.28 -9.11
CA PRO A 325 18.76 -22.88 -8.01
C PRO A 325 19.43 -22.79 -6.62
N THR A 326 20.74 -22.62 -6.59
CA THR A 326 21.57 -22.51 -5.39
C THR A 326 22.00 -21.06 -5.18
N ALA A 327 21.21 -20.38 -4.34
CA ALA A 327 21.49 -19.14 -3.63
C ALA A 327 22.95 -18.68 -3.60
N THR A 328 23.30 -17.77 -4.50
CA THR A 328 24.26 -16.71 -4.19
C THR A 328 23.43 -15.47 -3.87
N SER A 329 23.84 -14.63 -2.92
CA SER A 329 22.98 -13.61 -2.27
C SER A 329 22.57 -12.42 -3.15
N THR A 330 22.57 -12.58 -4.47
CA THR A 330 22.50 -11.53 -5.49
C THR A 330 21.92 -12.08 -6.80
N ASP A 331 20.90 -11.43 -7.34
CA ASP A 331 20.46 -11.60 -8.73
C ASP A 331 20.75 -10.28 -9.48
N THR A 332 21.27 -10.39 -10.70
CA THR A 332 21.47 -9.24 -11.58
C THR A 332 20.54 -9.43 -12.77
N ASP A 333 19.46 -8.66 -12.79
CA ASP A 333 18.39 -8.79 -13.78
C ASP A 333 18.81 -8.26 -15.17
N ASP A 334 19.92 -7.49 -15.25
CA ASP A 334 20.28 -6.81 -16.50
C ASP A 334 21.74 -6.98 -17.00
N LEU A 335 21.85 -6.98 -18.33
CA LEU A 335 23.05 -6.86 -19.14
C LEU A 335 23.39 -5.38 -19.37
N VAL A 336 24.22 -4.79 -18.50
CA VAL A 336 24.66 -3.39 -18.64
C VAL A 336 25.32 -3.16 -20.01
N ASN A 337 24.74 -2.27 -20.83
CA ASN A 337 25.25 -1.94 -22.15
C ASN A 337 25.02 -0.45 -22.51
N GLN A 338 25.27 -0.04 -23.76
CA GLN A 338 25.08 1.37 -24.16
C GLN A 338 23.60 1.77 -24.30
N ASP A 339 22.73 0.82 -24.58
CA ASP A 339 21.28 1.00 -24.70
C ASP A 339 20.57 0.88 -23.34
N ASP A 340 21.16 0.15 -22.38
CA ASP A 340 20.76 0.10 -20.96
C ASP A 340 21.96 0.35 -20.02
N PRO A 341 22.26 1.63 -19.68
CA PRO A 341 23.45 1.99 -18.91
C PRO A 341 23.27 1.88 -17.39
N ASP A 342 22.15 1.33 -16.93
CA ASP A 342 21.88 1.12 -15.52
C ASP A 342 22.00 -0.37 -15.14
N LEU A 343 22.17 -0.62 -13.84
CA LEU A 343 22.31 -1.95 -13.26
C LEU A 343 21.24 -2.09 -12.20
N ASP A 344 20.27 -2.96 -12.44
CA ASP A 344 19.35 -3.47 -11.44
C ASP A 344 19.97 -4.69 -10.74
N PHE A 345 19.90 -4.70 -9.41
CA PHE A 345 20.37 -5.82 -8.62
C PHE A 345 19.62 -5.95 -7.31
N ASP A 346 19.53 -7.19 -6.85
CA ASP A 346 18.83 -7.55 -5.64
C ASP A 346 19.79 -7.97 -4.53
N VAL A 347 19.48 -7.51 -3.32
CA VAL A 347 20.19 -7.90 -2.10
C VAL A 347 19.30 -8.83 -1.30
N PHE A 348 19.64 -10.11 -1.31
CA PHE A 348 18.96 -11.13 -0.52
C PHE A 348 19.58 -11.24 0.88
N PHE A 349 18.73 -11.22 1.91
CA PHE A 349 19.15 -11.41 3.28
C PHE A 349 19.07 -12.88 3.64
N ASN A 350 20.23 -13.52 3.64
CA ASN A 350 20.41 -14.84 4.21
C ASN A 350 21.41 -14.72 5.36
N PRO A 351 21.00 -14.28 6.57
CA PRO A 351 21.89 -14.24 7.73
C PRO A 351 22.26 -15.67 8.16
N VAL A 352 23.24 -16.24 7.43
CA VAL A 352 24.29 -17.25 7.74
C VAL A 352 23.89 -18.44 8.64
N ASP A 353 24.16 -19.70 8.31
CA ASP A 353 25.12 -20.36 7.43
C ASP A 353 24.65 -21.82 7.35
N SER A 354 24.45 -22.39 6.16
CA SER A 354 24.02 -23.80 6.01
C SER A 354 24.98 -24.81 6.67
N THR A 355 26.19 -24.38 7.06
CA THR A 355 27.20 -25.20 7.75
C THR A 355 27.15 -25.10 9.28
N LEU A 356 26.34 -24.20 9.87
CA LEU A 356 26.19 -24.01 11.32
C LEU A 356 24.87 -24.55 11.89
N GLY A 357 24.00 -25.14 11.07
CA GLY A 357 22.77 -25.79 11.52
C GLY A 357 21.69 -24.84 12.05
N SER A 358 21.71 -23.55 11.67
CA SER A 358 20.62 -22.60 11.90
C SER A 358 19.54 -22.70 10.81
N THR A 359 18.29 -22.41 11.16
CA THR A 359 17.22 -22.15 10.17
C THR A 359 17.49 -20.80 9.50
N GLN A 360 17.16 -20.68 8.21
CA GLN A 360 17.30 -19.42 7.47
C GLN A 360 16.26 -18.41 8.00
N GLU A 361 16.69 -17.48 8.84
CA GLU A 361 15.84 -16.40 9.36
C GLU A 361 16.02 -15.12 8.54
N ALA A 362 14.98 -14.30 8.46
CA ALA A 362 15.07 -12.98 7.83
C ALA A 362 15.70 -11.92 8.75
N ILE A 363 16.10 -10.77 8.19
CA ILE A 363 16.57 -9.64 9.01
C ILE A 363 15.43 -9.09 9.85
N ARG A 364 15.65 -8.97 11.15
CA ARG A 364 14.66 -8.45 12.09
C ARG A 364 14.86 -6.97 12.42
N VAL A 365 13.79 -6.18 12.28
CA VAL A 365 13.62 -4.86 12.89
C VAL A 365 12.66 -4.99 14.08
N PRO A 366 13.15 -4.94 15.34
CA PRO A 366 12.29 -5.10 16.51
C PRO A 366 11.21 -4.01 16.63
N ALA A 367 10.10 -4.33 17.29
CA ALA A 367 8.99 -3.39 17.48
C ALA A 367 9.44 -2.08 18.14
N GLY A 368 9.12 -0.94 17.53
CA GLY A 368 9.50 0.38 18.01
C GLY A 368 10.97 0.76 17.74
N GLU A 369 11.73 -0.12 17.10
CA GLU A 369 13.12 0.16 16.71
C GLU A 369 13.24 0.57 15.24
N THR A 370 14.44 1.00 14.89
CA THR A 370 14.84 1.36 13.52
C THR A 370 16.19 0.74 13.23
N ARG A 371 16.36 0.21 12.02
CA ARG A 371 17.64 -0.20 11.46
C ARG A 371 18.04 0.73 10.33
N TYR A 372 19.32 1.03 10.24
CA TYR A 372 19.91 1.98 9.30
C TYR A 372 20.79 1.24 8.32
N PHE A 373 20.62 1.53 7.03
CA PHE A 373 21.26 0.80 5.94
C PHE A 373 22.06 1.73 5.05
N VAL A 374 23.24 1.28 4.63
CA VAL A 374 24.09 2.01 3.68
C VAL A 374 24.60 1.07 2.59
N LEU A 375 24.33 1.47 1.36
CA LEU A 375 24.91 0.85 0.18
C LEU A 375 26.27 1.51 -0.09
N LYS A 376 27.31 0.69 -0.23
CA LYS A 376 28.68 1.12 -0.53
C LYS A 376 29.20 0.42 -1.78
N ALA A 377 30.16 1.01 -2.46
CA ALA A 377 30.87 0.41 -3.58
C ALA A 377 32.32 0.89 -3.64
N ASP A 378 33.15 0.17 -4.38
CA ASP A 378 34.48 0.63 -4.78
C ASP A 378 34.38 1.40 -6.10
N ILE A 379 35.04 2.56 -6.14
CA ILE A 379 35.04 3.46 -7.29
C ILE A 379 36.45 3.55 -7.87
N THR A 380 36.60 3.27 -9.15
CA THR A 380 37.89 3.37 -9.85
C THR A 380 37.73 4.05 -11.22
N GLY A 381 38.83 4.49 -11.83
CA GLY A 381 38.84 5.07 -13.18
C GLY A 381 38.16 6.44 -13.34
N ALA A 382 37.64 7.06 -12.27
CA ALA A 382 36.99 8.36 -12.35
C ALA A 382 38.00 9.45 -12.71
N SER A 383 37.84 10.06 -13.89
CA SER A 383 38.76 11.07 -14.43
C SER A 383 38.07 12.20 -15.24
N SER A 384 36.75 12.14 -15.44
CA SER A 384 35.92 13.09 -16.22
C SER A 384 34.85 13.78 -15.34
N THR A 385 33.65 14.10 -15.85
CA THR A 385 32.47 14.51 -15.05
C THR A 385 31.47 13.36 -14.85
N PRO A 386 31.88 12.17 -14.37
CA PRO A 386 30.94 11.08 -14.17
C PRO A 386 29.98 11.40 -13.03
N THR A 387 28.78 10.86 -13.14
CA THR A 387 27.76 10.85 -12.10
C THR A 387 27.36 9.43 -11.80
N ILE A 388 27.11 9.15 -10.53
CA ILE A 388 26.48 7.91 -10.08
C ILE A 388 25.10 8.30 -9.57
N ALA A 389 24.06 7.68 -10.11
CA ALA A 389 22.70 7.81 -9.62
C ALA A 389 22.28 6.47 -9.01
N VAL A 390 21.85 6.48 -7.76
CA VAL A 390 21.39 5.26 -7.06
C VAL A 390 19.96 5.46 -6.59
N LYS A 391 19.09 4.50 -6.86
CA LYS A 391 17.73 4.45 -6.30
C LYS A 391 17.50 3.10 -5.62
N MET A 392 16.67 3.12 -4.59
CA MET A 392 16.05 1.90 -4.07
C MET A 392 14.74 1.70 -4.81
N ASN A 393 14.54 0.53 -5.40
CA ASN A 393 13.36 0.25 -6.21
C ASN A 393 12.15 0.03 -5.28
N GLY A 394 10.97 0.39 -5.77
CA GLY A 394 9.69 0.11 -5.13
C GLY A 394 8.94 -0.96 -5.92
N ASP A 395 7.67 -1.16 -5.59
CA ASP A 395 6.83 -2.13 -6.30
C ASP A 395 5.58 -1.42 -6.84
N ALA A 396 5.26 -1.62 -8.11
CA ALA A 396 4.13 -0.98 -8.79
C ALA A 396 2.79 -1.69 -8.52
N THR A 397 2.82 -3.00 -8.31
CA THR A 397 1.63 -3.79 -7.92
C THR A 397 1.93 -4.68 -6.73
N LEU A 398 0.88 -5.27 -6.12
CA LEU A 398 1.09 -6.27 -5.08
C LEU A 398 1.37 -7.63 -5.75
N ALA A 399 2.43 -8.31 -5.33
CA ALA A 399 2.73 -9.67 -5.73
C ALA A 399 1.49 -10.59 -5.62
N GLY A 400 1.23 -11.38 -6.67
CA GLY A 400 0.09 -12.30 -6.68
C GLY A 400 -1.23 -11.75 -7.23
N LEU A 401 -1.31 -10.50 -7.70
CA LEU A 401 -2.57 -9.91 -8.21
C LEU A 401 -2.78 -9.97 -9.73
N ASN A 402 -1.81 -10.46 -10.50
CA ASN A 402 -1.99 -10.63 -11.94
C ASN A 402 -2.88 -11.84 -12.21
N ASN A 403 -4.15 -11.53 -12.46
CA ASN A 403 -5.23 -12.43 -12.84
C ASN A 403 -5.08 -12.93 -14.30
N SER A 404 -3.86 -13.22 -14.75
CA SER A 404 -3.62 -13.89 -16.02
C SER A 404 -3.63 -15.38 -15.75
N VAL A 405 -4.79 -15.97 -15.97
CA VAL A 405 -4.91 -17.39 -16.34
C VAL A 405 -4.19 -17.57 -17.68
N GLU A 406 -2.86 -17.49 -17.69
CA GLU A 406 -2.05 -17.91 -18.84
C GLU A 406 -1.51 -19.31 -18.54
N GLU A 407 -2.22 -20.28 -19.14
CA GLU A 407 -1.73 -21.56 -19.64
C GLU A 407 -0.58 -22.24 -18.85
N GLY A 408 -0.95 -23.12 -17.90
CA GLY A 408 -0.13 -24.33 -17.66
C GLY A 408 0.56 -24.49 -16.32
N LEU A 409 0.25 -23.69 -15.29
CA LEU A 409 0.75 -23.95 -13.94
C LEU A 409 -0.12 -24.98 -13.21
N VAL A 410 0.54 -26.03 -12.74
CA VAL A 410 -0.02 -27.29 -12.25
C VAL A 410 -0.70 -27.06 -10.89
N ASP A 411 -1.90 -27.63 -10.74
CA ASP A 411 -2.69 -27.73 -9.51
C ASP A 411 -1.80 -28.06 -8.28
N GLY A 412 -1.52 -27.04 -7.45
CA GLY A 412 -0.71 -27.18 -6.24
C GLY A 412 0.08 -25.94 -5.78
N ASP A 413 0.26 -24.92 -6.62
CA ASP A 413 1.20 -23.81 -6.36
C ASP A 413 0.68 -22.43 -6.82
N LEU A 414 -0.50 -22.04 -6.34
CA LEU A 414 -1.05 -20.72 -6.60
C LEU A 414 -1.62 -20.12 -5.32
N LEU A 415 -1.33 -18.84 -5.09
CA LEU A 415 -2.10 -17.93 -4.25
C LEU A 415 -3.55 -17.93 -4.78
N ASP A 416 -4.34 -18.92 -4.39
CA ASP A 416 -5.68 -19.18 -4.89
C ASP A 416 -6.65 -18.14 -4.33
N TYR A 417 -6.73 -17.01 -5.03
CA TYR A 417 -7.77 -15.99 -4.85
C TYR A 417 -9.08 -16.36 -5.57
N THR A 418 -9.39 -17.64 -5.81
CA THR A 418 -10.70 -17.99 -6.37
C THR A 418 -11.79 -18.05 -5.29
N THR A 419 -12.55 -16.96 -5.25
CA THR A 419 -14.00 -16.90 -4.97
C THR A 419 -14.59 -18.12 -4.23
N ASN A 420 -14.33 -18.26 -2.93
CA ASN A 420 -15.29 -18.76 -1.92
C ASN A 420 -14.60 -18.99 -0.57
N GLY A 421 -14.80 -18.03 0.33
CA GLY A 421 -14.73 -18.23 1.78
C GLY A 421 -13.32 -18.18 2.38
N ASP A 422 -13.11 -17.14 3.21
CA ASP A 422 -12.15 -17.19 4.30
C ASP A 422 -12.51 -18.39 5.18
N ASN A 423 -11.74 -19.47 5.09
CA ASN A 423 -11.90 -20.56 6.01
C ASN A 423 -10.54 -21.11 6.42
N TRP A 424 -10.23 -20.89 7.70
CA TRP A 424 -9.07 -21.43 8.41
C TRP A 424 -8.96 -22.96 8.31
N ASN A 425 -10.05 -23.66 7.94
CA ASN A 425 -10.09 -25.11 7.80
C ASN A 425 -9.78 -25.63 6.38
N THR A 426 -9.63 -24.79 5.35
CA THR A 426 -9.33 -25.25 3.97
C THR A 426 -8.08 -24.62 3.34
N GLY A 427 -7.28 -23.84 4.08
CA GLY A 427 -5.93 -23.46 3.66
C GLY A 427 -5.84 -22.42 2.54
N ARG A 428 -6.79 -21.48 2.45
CA ARG A 428 -6.65 -20.31 1.55
C ARG A 428 -6.15 -19.10 2.34
N TYR A 429 -4.99 -18.60 1.95
CA TYR A 429 -4.29 -17.49 2.59
C TYR A 429 -4.09 -16.33 1.59
N VAL A 430 -4.18 -15.09 2.07
CA VAL A 430 -3.96 -13.85 1.26
C VAL A 430 -2.49 -13.40 1.35
N PHE A 431 -1.60 -14.33 1.68
CA PHE A 431 -0.17 -14.09 1.87
C PHE A 431 0.61 -15.29 1.34
N ALA A 432 1.82 -15.02 0.87
CA ALA A 432 2.73 -16.06 0.44
C ALA A 432 3.11 -16.97 1.61
N THR A 433 3.33 -18.24 1.29
CA THR A 433 3.70 -19.29 2.26
C THR A 433 5.21 -19.35 2.49
N ALA A 434 5.98 -18.60 1.69
CA ALA A 434 7.41 -18.36 1.84
C ALA A 434 7.80 -17.04 1.17
N ALA A 435 8.93 -16.45 1.55
CA ALA A 435 9.46 -15.23 0.95
C ALA A 435 9.80 -15.43 -0.54
N SER A 436 10.34 -16.60 -0.89
CA SER A 436 10.70 -16.95 -2.28
C SER A 436 9.50 -17.02 -3.23
N GLN A 437 8.28 -17.17 -2.71
CA GLN A 437 7.08 -17.12 -3.54
C GLN A 437 6.68 -15.69 -3.89
N VAL A 438 7.05 -14.70 -3.08
CA VAL A 438 6.87 -13.27 -3.41
C VAL A 438 7.93 -12.86 -4.44
N ASP A 439 9.15 -13.36 -4.27
CA ASP A 439 10.31 -13.14 -5.15
C ASP A 439 10.19 -13.76 -6.56
N ALA A 440 9.18 -14.59 -6.79
CA ALA A 440 8.97 -15.20 -8.11
C ALA A 440 8.16 -14.29 -9.08
N TRP A 441 7.89 -13.04 -8.70
CA TRP A 441 7.00 -12.12 -9.42
C TRP A 441 7.73 -10.84 -9.82
N ASP A 442 7.26 -10.18 -10.88
CA ASP A 442 7.89 -8.96 -11.43
C ASP A 442 7.98 -7.78 -10.43
N ASP A 443 7.05 -7.70 -9.47
CA ASP A 443 6.99 -6.65 -8.44
C ASP A 443 7.48 -7.20 -7.08
N ASP A 444 8.79 -7.36 -6.91
CA ASP A 444 9.39 -8.04 -5.76
C ASP A 444 10.61 -7.32 -5.14
N GLN A 445 10.75 -6.04 -5.42
CA GLN A 445 11.91 -5.22 -5.09
C GLN A 445 12.06 -4.99 -3.59
N PHE A 446 11.00 -5.15 -2.79
CA PHE A 446 11.10 -5.08 -1.33
C PHE A 446 10.24 -6.14 -0.66
N ILE A 447 10.85 -7.19 -0.12
CA ILE A 447 10.10 -8.29 0.51
C ILE A 447 10.18 -8.20 2.03
N TRP A 448 9.01 -8.22 2.68
CA TRP A 448 8.89 -8.03 4.13
C TRP A 448 7.75 -8.85 4.74
N SER A 449 7.81 -9.02 6.06
CA SER A 449 6.74 -9.62 6.87
C SER A 449 6.41 -8.76 8.08
N GLY A 450 5.11 -8.61 8.36
CA GLY A 450 4.60 -7.90 9.54
C GLY A 450 4.65 -8.73 10.83
N ASN A 451 5.17 -9.96 10.77
CA ASN A 451 5.31 -10.89 11.88
C ASN A 451 3.99 -11.12 12.62
N SER A 452 2.98 -11.66 11.93
CA SER A 452 1.60 -11.71 12.44
C SER A 452 1.40 -12.36 13.80
N THR A 453 2.06 -13.50 14.07
CA THR A 453 1.93 -14.26 15.32
C THR A 453 3.23 -14.40 16.09
N ASN A 454 4.37 -14.33 15.41
CA ASN A 454 5.70 -14.55 15.99
C ASN A 454 6.48 -13.24 16.07
N THR A 455 7.63 -13.24 16.72
CA THR A 455 8.51 -12.05 16.76
C THR A 455 9.70 -12.15 15.80
N THR A 456 9.98 -13.34 15.29
CA THR A 456 10.91 -13.68 14.21
C THR A 456 10.12 -14.38 13.10
N GLN A 457 10.69 -14.46 11.90
CA GLN A 457 10.13 -15.23 10.78
C GLN A 457 11.27 -15.98 10.09
N ASP A 458 11.08 -17.28 9.91
CA ASP A 458 11.86 -18.06 8.95
C ASP A 458 11.42 -17.66 7.53
N VAL A 459 12.34 -17.72 6.56
CA VAL A 459 12.03 -17.35 5.16
C VAL A 459 10.99 -18.27 4.52
N ALA A 460 10.77 -19.46 5.10
CA ALA A 460 9.76 -20.43 4.71
C ALA A 460 8.47 -20.36 5.56
N ASP A 461 8.35 -19.38 6.45
CA ASP A 461 7.10 -19.10 7.15
C ASP A 461 6.12 -18.35 6.24
N TYR A 462 4.84 -18.41 6.59
CA TYR A 462 3.79 -17.59 5.99
C TYR A 462 3.93 -16.10 6.37
N ASP A 463 3.14 -15.23 5.71
CA ASP A 463 2.99 -13.79 6.01
C ASP A 463 4.03 -12.87 5.34
N TRP A 464 4.42 -13.21 4.10
CA TRP A 464 5.29 -12.37 3.27
C TRP A 464 4.51 -11.52 2.27
N PHE A 465 4.97 -10.28 2.08
CA PHE A 465 4.45 -9.28 1.15
C PHE A 465 5.60 -8.60 0.41
N ASN A 466 5.29 -8.02 -0.75
CA ASN A 466 6.18 -7.06 -1.40
C ASN A 466 5.98 -5.64 -0.85
N GLY A 467 6.74 -4.68 -1.35
CA GLY A 467 6.83 -3.29 -0.91
C GLY A 467 5.73 -2.38 -1.43
N TYR A 468 4.75 -2.91 -2.16
CA TYR A 468 3.66 -2.12 -2.72
C TYR A 468 2.93 -1.36 -1.60
N GLN A 469 2.92 -0.02 -1.72
CA GLN A 469 2.30 0.91 -0.78
C GLN A 469 2.90 0.93 0.63
N VAL A 470 4.08 0.34 0.82
CA VAL A 470 4.84 0.52 2.05
C VAL A 470 5.20 2.01 2.19
N PRO A 471 4.88 2.65 3.33
CA PRO A 471 5.15 4.07 3.54
C PRO A 471 6.62 4.44 3.28
N GLY A 472 6.81 5.36 2.33
CA GLY A 472 8.12 5.91 1.97
C GLY A 472 8.94 5.09 0.97
N LEU A 473 8.40 3.98 0.46
CA LEU A 473 8.82 3.38 -0.81
C LEU A 473 8.01 3.97 -1.96
N SER A 474 8.57 3.86 -3.17
CA SER A 474 7.85 4.21 -4.39
C SER A 474 6.80 3.14 -4.71
N ASN A 475 5.68 3.56 -5.30
CA ASN A 475 4.67 2.66 -5.88
C ASN A 475 4.93 2.46 -7.38
N THR A 476 6.18 2.56 -7.77
CA THR A 476 6.69 2.28 -9.10
C THR A 476 8.00 1.55 -8.90
N ASP A 477 8.40 0.77 -9.89
CA ASP A 477 9.67 0.02 -9.87
C ASP A 477 10.90 0.94 -9.77
N ILE A 478 10.67 2.25 -9.94
CA ILE A 478 11.68 3.31 -9.83
C ILE A 478 11.43 4.15 -8.56
N GLY A 479 12.42 4.19 -7.64
CA GLY A 479 12.39 5.08 -6.46
C GLY A 479 13.09 6.43 -6.64
N GLU A 480 13.05 7.26 -5.59
CA GLU A 480 13.76 8.56 -5.57
C GLU A 480 15.28 8.37 -5.62
N SER A 481 15.92 8.94 -6.65
CA SER A 481 17.36 8.80 -6.88
C SER A 481 18.22 9.68 -5.95
N GLU A 482 19.36 9.17 -5.50
CA GLU A 482 20.51 9.90 -4.96
C GLU A 482 21.57 10.06 -6.05
N THR A 483 21.91 11.28 -6.40
CA THR A 483 22.94 11.56 -7.42
C THR A 483 24.23 12.04 -6.78
N LEU A 484 25.32 11.34 -7.04
CA LEU A 484 26.67 11.73 -6.66
C LEU A 484 27.44 12.26 -7.86
N THR A 485 28.32 13.24 -7.61
CA THR A 485 29.20 13.85 -8.62
C THR A 485 30.66 13.70 -8.23
N LEU A 486 31.56 13.62 -9.21
CA LEU A 486 33.00 13.59 -8.91
C LEU A 486 33.43 14.84 -8.11
N GLN A 487 34.36 14.62 -7.18
CA GLN A 487 34.97 15.67 -6.36
C GLN A 487 35.79 16.67 -7.17
#